data_AF-A0A945A2W9-F1
#
_entry.id   AF-A0A945A2W9-F1
#
_cell.length_a   1.000
_cell.length_b   1.000
_cell.length_c   1.000
_cell.angle_alpha   90.00
_cell.angle_beta   90.00
_cell.angle_gamma   90.00
#
_symmetry.space_group_name_H-M   'P 1'
#
loop_
_entity.id
_entity.type
_entity.pdbx_description
1 polymer ?
#
loop_
_entity_poly.entity_id
_entity_poly.type
_entity_poly.pdbx_seq_one_letter_code
_entity_poly.pdbx_strand_id
1 'polypeptide(L)'
;MNTDPMVVRDLFAGHYFLFAFLASLGTLQIAVSNAGTRGLWLTPHAAMTRLLGIALILTAIAVFFLQPLWVDGPWAAGSVEADSLSRDWGKASWDELAGARNVNDIHGGLDGVKQTGWFSLAATLALAVSAIVGTVSVKILNVADKSSDVDVTDPNVGGLEGLKNRSYFANLPSSLRNFRNDIGGLWRDELGKADRWSVVRMLSRRGDSSK
;
A
#
# COMPACT_ATOMS: atom_id res chain seq x y z
N MET A 1 37.93 -7.04 3.78
CA MET A 1 37.30 -7.26 5.10
C MET A 1 36.08 -8.13 4.82
N ASN A 2 35.96 -9.36 5.36
CA ASN A 2 34.83 -10.24 5.05
C ASN A 2 33.52 -9.55 5.46
N THR A 3 32.70 -9.19 4.47
CA THR A 3 31.38 -8.58 4.69
C THR A 3 30.41 -9.67 5.11
N ASP A 4 29.96 -9.62 6.36
CA ASP A 4 28.92 -10.50 6.88
C ASP A 4 27.65 -10.38 6.00
N PRO A 5 27.18 -11.47 5.36
CA PRO A 5 25.98 -11.47 4.53
C PRO A 5 24.73 -10.94 5.26
N MET A 6 24.67 -11.07 6.59
CA MET A 6 23.56 -10.51 7.36
C MET A 6 23.52 -8.98 7.34
N VAL A 7 24.69 -8.33 7.44
CA VAL A 7 24.80 -6.87 7.42
C VAL A 7 24.39 -6.33 6.04
N VAL A 8 24.81 -6.99 4.97
CA VAL A 8 24.40 -6.66 3.60
C VAL A 8 22.89 -6.79 3.44
N ARG A 9 22.32 -7.89 3.94
CA ARG A 9 20.87 -8.13 3.86
C ARG A 9 20.06 -7.07 4.59
N ASP A 10 20.45 -6.72 5.81
CA ASP A 10 19.71 -5.77 6.63
C ASP A 10 19.76 -4.36 6.00
N LEU A 11 20.90 -3.99 5.41
CA LEU A 11 21.05 -2.78 4.61
C LEU A 11 20.10 -2.75 3.40
N PHE A 12 20.08 -3.82 2.60
CA PHE A 12 19.19 -3.94 1.43
C PHE A 12 17.71 -3.94 1.84
N ALA A 13 17.37 -4.63 2.93
CA ALA A 13 16.01 -4.68 3.47
C ALA A 13 15.53 -3.28 3.88
N GLY A 14 16.36 -2.52 4.60
CA GLY A 14 16.04 -1.15 5.01
C GLY A 14 15.81 -0.22 3.82
N HIS A 15 16.70 -0.26 2.83
CA HIS A 15 16.57 0.58 1.62
C HIS A 15 15.33 0.22 0.81
N TYR A 16 15.08 -1.08 0.63
CA TYR A 16 13.91 -1.55 -0.08
C TYR A 16 12.61 -1.20 0.65
N PHE A 17 12.59 -1.35 1.98
CA PHE A 17 11.43 -0.97 2.79
C PHE A 17 11.11 0.52 2.66
N LEU A 18 12.11 1.39 2.77
CA LEU A 18 11.92 2.84 2.61
C LEU A 18 11.40 3.19 1.21
N PHE A 19 11.99 2.59 0.17
CA PHE A 19 11.53 2.73 -1.21
C PHE A 19 10.06 2.33 -1.36
N ALA A 20 9.72 1.11 -0.95
CA ALA A 20 8.37 0.57 -1.05
C ALA A 20 7.36 1.41 -0.26
N PHE A 21 7.76 1.93 0.91
CA PHE A 21 6.90 2.78 1.74
C PHE A 21 6.60 4.10 1.06
N LEU A 22 7.62 4.82 0.60
CA LEU A 22 7.45 6.12 -0.07
C LEU A 22 6.70 5.98 -1.39
N ALA A 23 7.02 4.96 -2.19
CA ALA A 23 6.33 4.69 -3.45
C ALA A 23 4.85 4.32 -3.23
N SER A 24 4.56 3.48 -2.23
CA SER A 24 3.18 3.11 -1.87
C SER A 24 2.41 4.30 -1.35
N LEU A 25 3.00 5.11 -0.46
CA LEU A 25 2.37 6.32 0.07
C LEU A 25 2.09 7.33 -1.04
N GLY A 26 3.06 7.54 -1.94
CA GLY A 26 2.89 8.46 -3.06
C GLY A 26 1.83 8.00 -4.06
N THR A 27 1.82 6.71 -4.40
CA THR A 27 0.78 6.10 -5.25
C THR A 27 -0.60 6.22 -4.61
N LEU A 28 -0.68 5.94 -3.30
CA LEU A 28 -1.91 6.10 -2.53
C LEU A 28 -2.39 7.55 -2.59
N GLN A 29 -1.53 8.55 -2.38
CA GLN A 29 -1.90 9.96 -2.45
C GLN A 29 -2.46 10.36 -3.82
N ILE A 30 -1.84 9.91 -4.91
CA ILE A 30 -2.34 10.17 -6.26
C ILE A 30 -3.72 9.54 -6.43
N ALA A 31 -3.89 8.26 -6.06
CA ALA A 31 -5.14 7.54 -6.18
C ALA A 31 -6.29 8.19 -5.38
N VAL A 32 -6.06 8.48 -4.08
CA VAL A 32 -7.08 9.07 -3.20
C VAL A 32 -7.40 10.51 -3.58
N SER A 33 -6.44 11.26 -4.15
CA SER A 33 -6.69 12.62 -4.66
C SER A 33 -7.59 12.58 -5.90
N ASN A 34 -7.39 11.62 -6.80
CA ASN A 34 -8.21 11.44 -8.00
C ASN A 34 -9.61 10.93 -7.66
N ALA A 35 -9.72 10.05 -6.66
CA ALA A 35 -11.00 9.52 -6.19
C ALA A 35 -11.79 10.48 -5.28
N GLY A 36 -11.20 11.62 -4.88
CA GLY A 36 -11.85 12.57 -3.97
C GLY A 36 -11.94 12.11 -2.52
N THR A 37 -11.16 11.10 -2.13
CA THR A 37 -11.21 10.44 -0.80
C THR A 37 -10.47 11.26 0.26
N ARG A 38 -11.03 12.42 0.63
CA ARG A 38 -10.38 13.44 1.49
C ARG A 38 -9.89 12.91 2.83
N GLY A 39 -10.59 11.94 3.41
CA GLY A 39 -10.26 11.26 4.68
C GLY A 39 -8.91 10.55 4.70
N LEU A 40 -8.25 10.39 3.55
CA LEU A 40 -6.92 9.80 3.42
C LEU A 40 -5.86 10.80 2.94
N TRP A 41 -6.22 12.06 2.64
CA TRP A 41 -5.27 13.00 2.07
C TRP A 41 -4.23 13.47 3.09
N LEU A 42 -2.96 13.44 2.72
CA LEU A 42 -1.89 14.01 3.55
C LEU A 42 -1.96 15.54 3.64
N THR A 43 -2.59 16.20 2.65
CA THR A 43 -2.77 17.66 2.66
C THR A 43 -4.23 18.04 2.45
N PRO A 44 -4.66 19.24 2.89
CA PRO A 44 -6.03 19.70 2.69
C PRO A 44 -6.44 19.83 1.21
N HIS A 45 -5.49 20.05 0.29
CA HIS A 45 -5.79 20.41 -1.09
C HIS A 45 -5.49 19.25 -2.05
N ALA A 46 -6.42 18.92 -2.94
CA ALA A 46 -6.30 17.81 -3.90
C ALA A 46 -5.03 17.90 -4.75
N ALA A 47 -4.75 19.08 -5.30
CA ALA A 47 -3.59 19.33 -6.15
C ALA A 47 -2.27 19.14 -5.38
N MET A 48 -2.22 19.64 -4.14
CA MET A 48 -1.02 19.52 -3.30
C MET A 48 -0.79 18.09 -2.83
N THR A 49 -1.85 17.34 -2.52
CA THR A 49 -1.79 15.91 -2.23
C THR A 49 -1.25 15.12 -3.43
N ARG A 50 -1.70 15.44 -4.65
CA ARG A 50 -1.20 14.80 -5.87
C ARG A 50 0.28 15.12 -6.13
N LEU A 51 0.66 16.39 -6.02
CA LEU A 51 2.06 16.82 -6.19
C LEU A 51 2.98 16.19 -5.15
N LEU A 52 2.54 16.14 -3.89
CA LEU A 52 3.26 15.42 -2.84
C LEU A 52 3.40 13.94 -3.18
N GLY A 53 2.34 13.30 -3.69
CA GLY A 53 2.39 11.91 -4.11
C GLY A 53 3.43 11.65 -5.21
N ILE A 54 3.47 12.51 -6.24
CA ILE A 54 4.48 12.46 -7.31
C ILE A 54 5.88 12.67 -6.72
N ALA A 55 6.06 13.68 -5.88
CA ALA A 55 7.33 13.98 -5.24
C ALA A 55 7.84 12.79 -4.39
N LEU A 56 6.95 12.11 -3.66
CA LEU A 56 7.31 10.92 -2.86
C LEU A 56 7.78 9.77 -3.74
N ILE A 57 7.11 9.50 -4.87
CA ILE A 57 7.53 8.45 -5.82
C ILE A 57 8.89 8.79 -6.43
N LEU A 58 9.07 10.02 -6.91
CA LEU A 58 10.35 10.45 -7.50
C LEU A 58 11.48 10.41 -6.47
N THR A 59 11.21 10.83 -5.23
CA THR A 59 12.16 10.74 -4.13
C THR A 59 12.50 9.30 -3.80
N ALA A 60 11.52 8.39 -3.75
CA ALA A 60 11.75 6.97 -3.51
C ALA A 60 12.71 6.39 -4.55
N ILE A 61 12.44 6.62 -5.83
CA ILE A 61 13.27 6.17 -6.95
C ILE A 61 14.68 6.76 -6.82
N ALA A 62 14.79 8.09 -6.69
CA ALA A 62 16.07 8.77 -6.60
C ALA A 62 16.91 8.26 -5.42
N VAL A 63 16.34 8.22 -4.21
CA VAL A 63 17.05 7.75 -3.01
C VAL A 63 17.46 6.28 -3.17
N PHE A 64 16.57 5.41 -3.64
CA PHE A 64 16.87 3.98 -3.75
C PHE A 64 17.97 3.67 -4.76
N PHE A 65 17.93 4.29 -5.93
CA PHE A 65 18.89 4.01 -7.01
C PHE A 65 20.19 4.79 -6.88
N LEU A 66 20.16 6.02 -6.37
CA LEU A 66 21.35 6.85 -6.28
C LEU A 66 22.10 6.69 -4.95
N GLN A 67 21.49 6.06 -3.93
CA GLN A 67 22.13 5.83 -2.62
C GLN A 67 23.57 5.30 -2.66
N PRO A 68 23.91 4.35 -3.56
CA PRO A 68 25.26 3.81 -3.66
C PRO A 68 26.35 4.87 -3.87
N LEU A 69 26.00 6.05 -4.41
CA LEU A 69 26.94 7.14 -4.66
C LEU A 69 27.39 7.87 -3.38
N TRP A 70 26.61 7.78 -2.29
CA TRP A 70 26.91 8.56 -1.06
C TRP A 70 26.82 7.78 0.24
N VAL A 71 26.22 6.58 0.25
CA VAL A 71 26.24 5.65 1.39
C VAL A 71 27.29 4.58 1.13
N ASP A 72 27.99 4.15 2.17
CA ASP A 72 28.94 3.04 2.09
C ASP A 72 28.18 1.71 2.13
N GLY A 73 28.52 0.80 1.22
CA GLY A 73 27.92 -0.53 1.14
C GLY A 73 28.70 -1.47 0.22
N PRO A 74 28.16 -2.65 -0.12
CA PRO A 74 28.80 -3.64 -0.97
C PRO A 74 28.72 -3.26 -2.46
N TRP A 75 29.15 -2.04 -2.80
CA TRP A 75 29.07 -1.44 -4.13
C TRP A 75 30.28 -0.56 -4.44
N ALA A 76 31.43 -0.81 -3.80
CA ALA A 76 32.63 -0.01 -4.01
C ALA A 76 33.14 -0.04 -5.47
N ALA A 77 33.82 1.05 -5.85
CA ALA A 77 34.55 1.22 -7.10
C ALA A 77 35.39 -0.02 -7.47
N GLY A 78 35.12 -0.65 -8.62
CA GLY A 78 35.80 -1.79 -9.21
C GLY A 78 35.14 -3.15 -8.94
N SER A 79 34.03 -3.18 -8.20
CA SER A 79 33.45 -4.43 -7.67
C SER A 79 32.18 -4.91 -8.38
N VAL A 80 31.75 -4.22 -9.44
CA VAL A 80 30.51 -4.55 -10.16
C VAL A 80 30.57 -5.94 -10.80
N GLU A 81 31.74 -6.35 -11.29
CA GLU A 81 31.99 -7.66 -11.90
C GLU A 81 32.58 -8.69 -10.92
N ALA A 82 32.88 -8.29 -9.68
CA ALA A 82 33.43 -9.18 -8.66
C ALA A 82 32.31 -10.03 -8.03
N ASP A 83 32.61 -11.29 -7.75
CA ASP A 83 31.73 -12.15 -6.95
C ASP A 83 31.35 -11.44 -5.65
N SER A 84 30.09 -11.55 -5.24
CA SER A 84 29.55 -10.85 -4.06
C SER A 84 30.24 -11.18 -2.73
N LEU A 85 31.18 -12.13 -2.71
CA LEU A 85 32.06 -12.47 -1.59
C LEU A 85 33.36 -11.66 -1.54
N SER A 86 33.78 -11.04 -2.64
CA SER A 86 34.98 -10.22 -2.76
C SER A 86 34.69 -8.73 -2.99
N ARG A 87 33.41 -8.33 -2.90
CA ARG A 87 33.02 -6.92 -3.03
C ARG A 87 33.55 -6.10 -1.88
N ASP A 88 34.30 -5.06 -2.22
CA ASP A 88 34.75 -4.09 -1.23
C ASP A 88 33.59 -3.20 -0.76
N TRP A 89 33.69 -2.79 0.50
CA TRP A 89 32.74 -1.87 1.11
C TRP A 89 33.14 -0.43 0.81
N GLY A 90 32.23 0.36 0.27
CA GLY A 90 32.50 1.74 -0.11
C GLY A 90 31.39 2.35 -0.94
N LYS A 91 31.69 3.46 -1.61
CA LYS A 91 30.76 4.15 -2.52
C LYS A 91 31.00 3.73 -3.96
N ALA A 92 29.92 3.70 -4.74
CA ALA A 92 29.97 3.43 -6.16
C ALA A 92 30.37 4.71 -6.90
N SER A 93 31.08 4.56 -8.01
CA SER A 93 31.23 5.62 -9.00
C SER A 93 30.01 5.66 -9.93
N TRP A 94 29.88 6.73 -10.71
CA TRP A 94 28.74 6.93 -11.62
C TRP A 94 28.65 5.87 -12.73
N ASP A 95 29.78 5.40 -13.21
CA ASP A 95 29.92 4.35 -14.23
C ASP A 95 29.50 2.96 -13.70
N GLU A 96 29.57 2.76 -12.39
CA GLU A 96 29.28 1.47 -11.73
C GLU A 96 27.89 1.37 -11.14
N LEU A 97 27.18 2.49 -11.09
CA LEU A 97 25.88 2.63 -10.45
C LEU A 97 24.84 1.61 -10.97
N ALA A 98 24.89 1.29 -12.26
CA ALA A 98 23.97 0.34 -12.88
C ALA A 98 24.08 -1.08 -12.28
N GLY A 99 25.28 -1.49 -11.87
CA GLY A 99 25.55 -2.80 -11.30
C GLY A 99 25.76 -2.83 -9.78
N ALA A 100 25.88 -1.65 -9.15
CA ALA A 100 26.05 -1.48 -7.71
C ALA A 100 25.02 -2.24 -6.85
N ARG A 101 23.79 -2.38 -7.33
CA ARG A 101 22.71 -3.08 -6.60
C ARG A 101 22.49 -4.53 -7.02
N ASN A 102 23.27 -5.04 -7.97
CA ASN A 102 23.16 -6.43 -8.45
C ASN A 102 23.89 -7.38 -7.48
N VAL A 103 23.29 -7.65 -6.32
CA VAL A 103 23.82 -8.57 -5.29
C VAL A 103 22.91 -9.79 -5.22
N ASN A 104 23.48 -10.99 -5.33
CA ASN A 104 22.74 -12.25 -5.24
C ASN A 104 22.22 -12.51 -3.81
N ASP A 105 21.06 -13.16 -3.69
CA ASP A 105 20.37 -13.39 -2.41
C ASP A 105 21.14 -14.27 -1.43
N ILE A 106 21.83 -15.29 -1.93
CA ILE A 106 22.75 -16.15 -1.17
C ILE A 106 23.93 -15.38 -0.55
N HIS A 107 24.20 -14.16 -1.02
CA HIS A 107 25.29 -13.30 -0.57
C HIS A 107 24.79 -12.01 0.09
N GLY A 108 23.55 -12.02 0.58
CA GLY A 108 22.95 -10.88 1.29
C GLY A 108 22.02 -10.02 0.44
N GLY A 109 21.87 -10.31 -0.86
CA GLY A 109 20.78 -9.74 -1.66
C GLY A 109 19.40 -10.09 -1.08
N LEU A 110 18.38 -9.34 -1.47
CA LEU A 110 17.01 -9.60 -1.03
C LEU A 110 16.30 -10.51 -2.03
N ASP A 111 15.96 -11.74 -1.63
CA ASP A 111 15.12 -12.63 -2.44
C ASP A 111 13.68 -12.11 -2.57
N GLY A 112 12.95 -12.65 -3.55
CA GLY A 112 11.58 -12.21 -3.86
C GLY A 112 10.56 -12.42 -2.73
N VAL A 113 10.73 -13.44 -1.89
CA VAL A 113 9.81 -13.71 -0.77
C VAL A 113 9.99 -12.65 0.31
N LYS A 114 11.25 -12.34 0.66
CA LYS A 114 11.56 -11.25 1.59
C LYS A 114 11.09 -9.90 1.05
N GLN A 115 11.32 -9.61 -0.24
CA GLN A 115 10.81 -8.39 -0.89
C GLN A 115 9.29 -8.28 -0.79
N THR A 116 8.57 -9.38 -0.98
CA THR A 116 7.10 -9.40 -0.87
C THR A 116 6.64 -9.08 0.55
N GLY A 117 7.30 -9.65 1.56
CA GLY A 117 7.02 -9.38 2.97
C GLY A 117 7.23 -7.90 3.33
N TRP A 118 8.39 -7.34 2.96
CA TRP A 118 8.71 -5.93 3.22
C TRP A 118 7.80 -4.97 2.46
N PHE A 119 7.45 -5.29 1.20
CA PHE A 119 6.51 -4.49 0.42
C PHE A 119 5.13 -4.44 1.09
N SER A 120 4.60 -5.59 1.52
CA SER A 120 3.27 -5.67 2.15
C SER A 120 3.23 -4.88 3.46
N LEU A 121 4.30 -4.96 4.26
CA LEU A 121 4.43 -4.18 5.48
C LEU A 121 4.51 -2.67 5.18
N ALA A 122 5.32 -2.29 4.19
CA ALA A 122 5.50 -0.91 3.78
C ALA A 122 4.20 -0.29 3.25
N ALA A 123 3.45 -1.02 2.42
CA ALA A 123 2.16 -0.59 1.90
C ALA A 123 1.11 -0.45 3.01
N THR A 124 1.07 -1.38 3.96
CA THR A 124 0.18 -1.31 5.13
C THR A 124 0.52 -0.10 6.00
N LEU A 125 1.81 0.15 6.24
CA LEU A 125 2.26 1.31 7.00
C LEU A 125 1.92 2.62 6.28
N ALA A 126 2.10 2.68 4.96
CA ALA A 126 1.72 3.84 4.15
C ALA A 126 0.22 4.15 4.27
N LEU A 127 -0.63 3.13 4.21
CA LEU A 127 -2.08 3.28 4.44
C LEU A 127 -2.37 3.80 5.86
N ALA A 128 -1.73 3.24 6.88
CA ALA A 128 -1.92 3.67 8.26
C ALA A 128 -1.53 5.15 8.46
N VAL A 129 -0.38 5.56 7.92
CA VAL A 129 0.08 6.96 7.95
C VAL A 129 -0.92 7.86 7.23
N SER A 130 -1.39 7.46 6.04
CA SER A 130 -2.38 8.20 5.27
C SER A 130 -3.70 8.38 6.03
N ALA A 131 -4.17 7.35 6.73
CA ALA A 131 -5.41 7.41 7.52
C ALA A 131 -5.28 8.31 8.76
N ILE A 132 -4.13 8.25 9.45
CA ILE A 132 -3.85 9.08 10.63
C ILE A 132 -3.76 10.55 10.22
N VAL A 133 -2.94 10.86 9.22
CA VAL A 133 -2.74 12.25 8.77
C VAL A 133 -4.01 12.77 8.08
N GLY A 134 -4.70 11.95 7.28
CA GLY A 134 -5.97 12.31 6.65
C GLY A 134 -7.05 12.71 7.64
N THR A 135 -7.05 12.13 8.84
CA THR A 135 -7.93 12.55 9.94
C THR A 135 -7.67 14.01 10.36
N VAL A 136 -6.40 14.42 10.41
CA VAL A 136 -6.00 15.81 10.69
C VAL A 136 -6.37 16.72 9.53
N SER A 137 -6.08 16.32 8.29
CA SER A 137 -6.39 17.09 7.09
C SER A 137 -7.89 17.41 6.96
N VAL A 138 -8.77 16.42 7.18
CA VAL A 138 -10.23 16.63 7.16
C VAL A 138 -10.67 17.55 8.28
N LYS A 139 -10.08 17.45 9.48
CA LYS A 139 -10.40 18.36 10.58
C LYS A 139 -10.06 19.81 10.22
N ILE A 140 -8.92 20.05 9.58
CA ILE A 140 -8.51 21.38 9.12
C ILE A 140 -9.48 21.89 8.04
N LEU A 141 -9.85 21.04 7.08
CA LEU A 141 -10.81 21.39 6.02
C LEU A 141 -12.18 21.75 6.58
N ASN A 142 -12.72 20.93 7.47
CA ASN A 142 -14.04 21.18 8.06
C ASN A 142 -14.08 22.42 8.96
N VAL A 143 -12.94 22.84 9.53
CA VAL A 143 -12.83 24.11 10.26
C VAL A 143 -12.86 25.30 9.29
N ALA A 144 -12.28 25.15 8.09
CA ALA A 144 -12.29 26.19 7.05
C ALA A 144 -13.67 26.30 6.36
N ASP A 145 -14.36 25.18 6.15
CA ASP A 145 -15.66 25.07 5.43
C ASP A 145 -16.89 25.35 6.32
N LYS A 146 -16.74 26.10 7.43
CA LYS A 146 -17.81 26.39 8.40
C LYS A 146 -19.02 27.19 7.84
N SER A 147 -19.10 27.38 6.52
CA SER A 147 -20.17 28.06 5.78
C SER A 147 -21.04 27.13 4.90
N SER A 148 -20.71 25.84 4.74
CA SER A 148 -21.51 24.94 3.89
C SER A 148 -22.31 23.94 4.73
N ASP A 149 -23.61 24.17 4.78
CA ASP A 149 -24.67 23.33 5.35
C ASP A 149 -24.90 22.06 4.50
N VAL A 150 -23.84 21.30 4.24
CA VAL A 150 -23.93 19.99 3.58
C VAL A 150 -24.13 18.98 4.69
N ASP A 151 -25.29 18.33 4.70
CA ASP A 151 -25.67 17.27 5.64
C ASP A 151 -24.57 16.19 5.76
N VAL A 152 -23.64 16.41 6.71
CA VAL A 152 -22.48 15.54 6.98
C VAL A 152 -22.91 14.22 7.62
N THR A 153 -24.22 13.98 7.75
CA THR A 153 -24.79 13.06 8.73
C THR A 153 -25.58 11.90 8.16
N ASP A 154 -25.59 11.61 6.85
CA ASP A 154 -26.21 10.37 6.38
C ASP A 154 -25.46 9.15 6.97
N PRO A 155 -26.04 8.41 7.93
CA PRO A 155 -25.36 7.30 8.59
C PRO A 155 -25.33 6.04 7.71
N ASN A 156 -25.96 6.09 6.53
CA ASN A 156 -26.01 4.98 5.58
C ASN A 156 -24.86 4.99 4.59
N VAL A 157 -24.20 6.13 4.38
CA VAL A 157 -23.02 6.23 3.50
C VAL A 157 -21.77 5.76 4.27
N GLY A 158 -21.31 4.54 3.96
CA GLY A 158 -20.07 3.93 4.46
C GLY A 158 -19.04 3.71 3.36
N GLY A 159 -17.99 2.93 3.65
CA GLY A 159 -16.97 2.54 2.68
C GLY A 159 -16.14 3.72 2.14
N LEU A 160 -15.59 3.61 0.93
CA LEU A 160 -14.79 4.71 0.35
C LEU A 160 -15.59 6.00 0.15
N GLU A 161 -16.91 5.90 -0.06
CA GLU A 161 -17.77 7.07 -0.28
C GLU A 161 -17.84 7.94 0.98
N GLY A 162 -17.95 7.32 2.16
CA GLY A 162 -17.96 8.05 3.44
C GLY A 162 -16.65 8.80 3.72
N LEU A 163 -15.53 8.36 3.13
CA LEU A 163 -14.23 9.03 3.27
C LEU A 163 -14.11 10.33 2.45
N LYS A 164 -15.07 10.66 1.59
CA LYS A 164 -15.07 11.96 0.89
C LYS A 164 -15.24 13.13 1.85
N ASN A 165 -16.04 12.93 2.91
CA ASN A 165 -16.45 13.99 3.82
C ASN A 165 -16.06 13.71 5.29
N ARG A 166 -15.62 12.49 5.62
CA ARG A 166 -15.28 12.08 6.99
C ARG A 166 -13.87 11.47 7.06
N SER A 167 -13.29 11.47 8.25
CA SER A 167 -12.03 10.77 8.51
C SER A 167 -12.21 9.25 8.48
N TYR A 168 -11.12 8.51 8.28
CA TYR A 168 -11.13 7.05 8.27
C TYR A 168 -11.78 6.44 9.52
N PHE A 169 -11.38 6.90 10.71
CA PHE A 169 -11.89 6.36 11.97
C PHE A 169 -13.36 6.68 12.21
N ALA A 170 -13.84 7.85 11.77
CA ALA A 170 -15.25 8.21 11.88
C ALA A 170 -16.14 7.35 10.96
N ASN A 171 -15.59 6.88 9.84
CA ASN A 171 -16.30 6.09 8.85
C ASN A 171 -16.19 4.56 9.08
N LEU A 172 -15.30 4.12 9.98
CA LEU A 172 -15.08 2.70 10.25
C LEU A 172 -16.33 1.99 10.82
N PRO A 173 -17.06 2.55 11.81
CA PRO A 173 -18.23 1.87 12.37
C PRO A 173 -19.38 1.69 11.37
N SER A 174 -19.66 2.71 10.55
CA SER A 174 -20.67 2.65 9.48
C SER A 174 -20.28 1.63 8.41
N SER A 175 -19.01 1.63 8.00
CA SER A 175 -18.47 0.67 7.03
C SER A 175 -18.57 -0.77 7.52
N LEU A 176 -18.25 -1.04 8.78
CA LEU A 176 -18.34 -2.39 9.35
C LEU A 176 -19.79 -2.87 9.46
N ARG A 177 -20.71 -1.98 9.86
CA ARG A 177 -22.14 -2.28 9.92
C ARG A 177 -22.68 -2.62 8.53
N ASN A 178 -22.35 -1.80 7.52
CA ASN A 178 -22.76 -2.02 6.14
C ASN A 178 -22.20 -3.33 5.60
N PHE A 179 -20.89 -3.58 5.77
CA PHE A 179 -20.27 -4.83 5.37
C PHE A 179 -20.93 -6.07 6.00
N ARG A 180 -21.23 -6.03 7.31
CA ARG A 180 -21.94 -7.12 7.99
C ARG A 180 -23.35 -7.31 7.45
N ASN A 181 -24.05 -6.23 7.14
CA ASN A 181 -25.40 -6.30 6.56
C ASN A 181 -25.36 -6.85 5.14
N ASP A 182 -24.40 -6.43 4.31
CA ASP A 182 -24.22 -6.88 2.93
C ASP A 182 -23.86 -8.36 2.87
N ILE A 183 -22.90 -8.80 3.70
CA ILE A 183 -22.57 -10.22 3.85
C ILE A 183 -23.78 -11.00 4.33
N GLY A 184 -24.50 -10.52 5.35
CA GLY A 184 -25.71 -11.18 5.84
C GLY A 184 -26.84 -11.26 4.81
N GLY A 185 -26.97 -10.25 3.95
CA GLY A 185 -27.88 -10.24 2.81
C GLY A 185 -27.48 -11.28 1.76
N LEU A 186 -26.21 -11.26 1.34
CA LEU A 186 -25.66 -12.20 0.37
C LEU A 186 -25.80 -13.65 0.85
N TRP A 187 -25.49 -13.94 2.10
CA TRP A 187 -25.69 -15.28 2.66
C TRP A 187 -27.17 -15.71 2.69
N ARG A 188 -28.10 -14.82 3.05
CA ARG A 188 -29.55 -15.16 3.05
C ARG A 188 -30.11 -15.35 1.65
N ASP A 189 -29.74 -14.46 0.74
CA ASP A 189 -30.32 -14.40 -0.61
C ASP A 189 -29.66 -15.42 -1.54
N GLU A 190 -28.34 -15.58 -1.50
CA GLU A 190 -27.62 -16.53 -2.36
C GLU A 190 -27.74 -17.98 -1.86
N LEU A 191 -27.70 -18.25 -0.53
CA LEU A 191 -28.01 -19.61 -0.05
C LEU A 191 -29.48 -19.97 -0.32
N GLY A 192 -30.40 -19.01 -0.19
CA GLY A 192 -31.83 -19.22 -0.49
C GLY A 192 -32.12 -19.41 -1.99
N LYS A 193 -31.27 -18.89 -2.88
CA LYS A 193 -31.31 -19.18 -4.32
C LYS A 193 -30.61 -20.50 -4.66
N ALA A 194 -29.49 -20.81 -4.02
CA ALA A 194 -28.78 -22.08 -4.18
C ALA A 194 -29.63 -23.28 -3.71
N ASP A 195 -30.41 -23.15 -2.64
CA ASP A 195 -31.37 -24.17 -2.20
C ASP A 195 -32.50 -24.42 -3.22
N ARG A 196 -32.91 -23.37 -3.96
CA ARG A 196 -33.89 -23.48 -5.06
C ARG A 196 -33.32 -24.14 -6.32
N TRP A 197 -32.01 -24.05 -6.55
CA TRP A 197 -31.30 -24.71 -7.64
C TRP A 197 -30.66 -26.04 -7.24
N SER A 198 -30.86 -26.50 -5.99
CA SER A 198 -30.35 -27.79 -5.56
C SER A 198 -30.96 -28.90 -6.44
N VAL A 199 -30.08 -29.59 -7.17
CA VAL A 199 -30.41 -30.70 -8.08
C VAL A 199 -31.29 -31.76 -7.41
N VAL A 200 -31.19 -31.87 -6.07
CA VAL A 200 -32.02 -32.73 -5.21
C VAL A 200 -33.51 -32.38 -5.29
N ARG A 201 -33.90 -31.10 -5.28
CA ARG A 201 -35.31 -30.70 -5.44
C ARG A 201 -35.82 -30.88 -6.88
N MET A 202 -34.98 -30.65 -7.89
CA MET A 202 -35.35 -30.89 -9.29
C MET A 202 -35.56 -32.38 -9.60
N LEU A 203 -34.77 -33.27 -9.00
CA LEU A 203 -34.93 -34.72 -9.13
C LEU A 203 -36.12 -35.25 -8.32
N SER A 204 -36.35 -34.74 -7.12
CA SER A 204 -37.53 -35.07 -6.30
C SER A 204 -38.85 -34.71 -6.99
N ARG A 205 -38.93 -33.57 -7.68
CA ARG A 205 -40.13 -33.15 -8.42
C ARG A 205 -40.44 -34.00 -9.66
N ARG A 206 -39.44 -34.71 -10.20
CA ARG A 206 -39.61 -35.66 -11.32
C ARG A 206 -40.09 -37.05 -10.88
N GLY A 207 -39.98 -37.37 -9.59
CA GLY A 207 -40.44 -38.65 -9.03
C GLY A 207 -41.95 -38.68 -8.74
N ASP A 208 -42.58 -37.53 -8.50
CA ASP A 208 -44.00 -37.43 -8.11
C ASP A 208 -44.98 -37.31 -9.30
N SER A 209 -44.50 -37.18 -10.54
CA SER A 209 -45.37 -37.05 -11.73
C SER A 209 -45.66 -38.40 -12.43
N SER A 210 -45.50 -39.52 -11.73
CA SER A 210 -45.87 -40.85 -12.24
C SER A 210 -46.92 -41.49 -11.34
N LYS A 211 -48.15 -40.97 -11.43
CA LYS A 211 -49.37 -41.72 -11.11
C LYS A 211 -50.38 -41.50 -12.22
#